data_AF-A0A1X7VJA4-F1
#
_entry.id   AF-A0A1X7VJA4-F1
#
_cell.length_a   1.000
_cell.length_b   1.000
_cell.length_c   1.000
_cell.angle_alpha   90.00
_cell.angle_beta   90.00
_cell.angle_gamma   90.00
#
_symmetry.space_group_name_H-M   'P 1'
#
loop_
_entity.id
_entity.type
_entity.pdbx_description
1 polymer ?
#
loop_
_entity_poly.entity_id
_entity_poly.type
_entity_poly.pdbx_seq_one_letter_code
_entity_poly.pdbx_strand_id
1 'polypeptide(L)'
;MLAPIWDTNQYCFLVKGEIKAMIAEYGSPTLFLTLSCAEYDSADIAQYLRKVNNAPQSYSISRLCTEDTVSVSLQFSYKFKDFFNIVILQ
;
A
#
# COMPACT_ATOMS: atom_id res chain seq x y z
N MET A 1 29.10 -30.64 -1.32
CA MET A 1 27.83 -29.89 -1.34
C MET A 1 27.42 -29.79 -2.81
N LEU A 2 26.39 -30.52 -3.23
CA LEU A 2 25.97 -30.55 -4.64
C LEU A 2 25.23 -29.25 -4.96
N ALA A 3 25.59 -28.60 -6.07
CA ALA A 3 24.88 -27.42 -6.55
C ALA A 3 23.43 -27.80 -6.91
N PRO A 4 22.42 -26.99 -6.54
CA PRO A 4 21.05 -27.24 -6.95
C PRO A 4 20.96 -27.23 -8.48
N ILE A 5 20.43 -28.31 -9.05
CA ILE A 5 20.20 -28.43 -10.49
C ILE A 5 19.00 -27.54 -10.83
N TRP A 6 19.22 -26.52 -11.65
CA TRP A 6 18.17 -25.68 -12.21
C TRP A 6 17.14 -26.60 -12.87
N ASP A 7 15.85 -26.42 -12.54
CA ASP A 7 14.69 -27.15 -13.08
C ASP A 7 14.28 -28.48 -12.39
N THR A 8 14.70 -28.71 -11.14
CA THR A 8 14.10 -29.77 -10.30
C THR A 8 12.94 -29.24 -9.45
N ASN A 9 11.88 -30.06 -9.25
CA ASN A 9 10.73 -29.70 -8.41
C ASN A 9 11.14 -29.23 -7.00
N GLN A 10 12.22 -29.78 -6.44
CA GLN A 10 12.74 -29.38 -5.12
C GLN A 10 13.33 -27.96 -5.14
N TYR A 11 14.07 -27.59 -6.20
CA TYR A 11 14.61 -26.25 -6.38
C TYR A 11 13.49 -25.21 -6.54
N CYS A 12 12.53 -25.47 -7.41
CA CYS A 12 11.38 -24.58 -7.62
C CYS A 12 10.49 -24.45 -6.36
N PHE A 13 10.42 -25.48 -5.51
CA PHE A 13 9.64 -25.45 -4.27
C PHE A 13 10.33 -24.67 -3.15
N LEU A 14 11.65 -24.82 -3.00
CA LEU A 14 12.46 -24.02 -2.08
C LEU A 14 12.44 -22.54 -2.46
N VAL A 15 12.59 -22.25 -3.75
CA VAL A 15 12.60 -20.87 -4.23
C VAL A 15 11.22 -20.22 -4.11
N LYS A 16 10.10 -20.90 -4.39
CA LYS A 16 8.76 -20.26 -4.36
C LYS A 16 8.24 -19.85 -2.97
N GLY A 17 8.83 -20.35 -1.88
CA GLY A 17 8.35 -20.09 -0.51
C GLY A 17 9.30 -19.24 0.35
N GLU A 18 10.59 -19.19 0.02
CA GLU A 18 11.57 -18.45 0.80
C GLU A 18 11.99 -17.15 0.12
N ILE A 19 11.60 -16.01 0.70
CA ILE A 19 11.90 -14.68 0.16
C ILE A 19 13.41 -14.49 -0.12
N LYS A 20 14.30 -14.99 0.76
CA LYS A 20 15.75 -14.88 0.56
C LYS A 20 16.24 -15.66 -0.66
N ALA A 21 15.68 -16.84 -0.90
CA ALA A 21 15.99 -17.65 -2.08
C ALA A 21 15.43 -17.03 -3.36
N MET A 22 14.21 -16.46 -3.30
CA MET A 22 13.63 -15.70 -4.40
C MET A 22 14.49 -14.51 -4.81
N ILE A 23 15.03 -13.76 -3.84
CA ILE A 23 15.86 -12.59 -4.11
C ILE A 23 17.19 -12.97 -4.74
N ALA A 24 17.81 -14.07 -4.28
CA ALA A 24 19.07 -14.55 -4.84
C ALA A 24 18.92 -15.03 -6.29
N GLU A 25 17.79 -15.65 -6.63
CA GLU A 25 17.56 -16.26 -7.95
C GLU A 25 16.87 -15.34 -8.96
N TYR A 26 15.81 -14.63 -8.54
CA TYR A 26 15.02 -13.75 -9.41
C TYR A 26 15.43 -12.28 -9.33
N GLY A 27 16.30 -11.92 -8.37
CA GLY A 27 16.68 -10.54 -8.11
C GLY A 27 15.72 -9.81 -7.17
N SER A 28 15.90 -8.49 -7.07
CA SER A 28 15.14 -7.65 -6.12
C SER A 28 13.62 -7.79 -6.31
N PRO A 29 12.83 -7.95 -5.24
CA PRO A 29 11.40 -8.09 -5.36
C PRO A 29 10.80 -6.78 -5.85
N THR A 30 9.85 -6.86 -6.78
CA THR A 30 9.05 -5.72 -7.22
C THR A 30 7.69 -5.79 -6.52
N LEU A 31 7.35 -4.76 -5.76
CA LEU A 31 6.05 -4.67 -5.07
C LEU A 31 5.05 -3.89 -5.93
N PHE A 32 3.85 -4.43 -6.11
CA PHE A 32 2.71 -3.72 -6.70
C PHE A 32 1.70 -3.43 -5.59
N LEU A 33 1.45 -2.15 -5.32
CA LEU A 33 0.47 -1.70 -4.32
C LEU A 33 -0.73 -1.10 -5.05
N THR A 34 -1.90 -1.71 -4.85
CA THR A 34 -3.18 -1.12 -5.27
C THR A 34 -3.85 -0.53 -4.05
N LEU A 35 -4.03 0.78 -4.02
CA LEU A 35 -4.63 1.50 -2.91
C LEU A 35 -5.94 2.14 -3.40
N SER A 36 -7.01 2.01 -2.59
CA SER A 36 -8.31 2.57 -2.91
C SER A 36 -8.72 3.61 -1.88
N CYS A 37 -9.36 4.69 -2.34
CA CYS A 37 -9.93 5.71 -1.48
C CYS A 37 -11.15 5.24 -0.67
N ALA A 38 -11.71 4.07 -1.02
CA ALA A 38 -13.00 3.59 -0.54
C ALA A 38 -12.95 2.92 0.85
N GLU A 39 -11.77 2.56 1.35
CA GLU A 39 -11.60 1.76 2.59
C GLU A 39 -11.06 2.54 3.80
N TYR A 40 -10.99 3.87 3.73
CA TYR A 40 -10.45 4.65 4.85
C TYR A 40 -11.52 4.96 5.90
N ASP A 41 -11.69 4.07 6.88
CA ASP A 41 -12.18 4.44 8.23
C ASP A 41 -11.06 5.14 9.04
N SER A 42 -10.33 6.04 8.38
CA SER A 42 -9.25 6.78 9.01
C SER A 42 -9.83 8.01 9.70
N ALA A 43 -9.65 8.11 11.01
CA ALA A 43 -10.06 9.30 11.77
C ALA A 43 -9.44 10.59 11.20
N ASP A 44 -8.21 10.52 10.67
CA ASP A 44 -7.50 11.65 10.08
C ASP A 44 -8.19 12.18 8.82
N ILE A 45 -8.61 11.28 7.91
CA ILE A 45 -9.28 11.70 6.67
C ILE A 45 -10.66 12.29 6.96
N ALA A 46 -11.37 11.70 7.93
CA ALA A 46 -12.66 12.20 8.37
C ALA A 46 -12.56 13.61 8.97
N GLN A 47 -11.57 13.86 9.82
CA GLN A 47 -11.33 15.18 10.40
C GLN A 47 -10.93 16.21 9.35
N TYR A 48 -10.03 15.83 8.43
CA TYR A 48 -9.61 16.70 7.34
C TYR A 48 -10.79 17.09 6.43
N LEU A 49 -11.57 16.12 5.96
CA LEU A 49 -12.71 16.37 5.07
C LEU A 49 -13.79 17.21 5.74
N ARG A 50 -14.05 16.98 7.04
CA ARG A 50 -14.99 17.82 7.80
C ARG A 50 -14.51 19.27 7.89
N LYS A 51 -13.20 19.47 8.11
CA LYS A 51 -12.60 20.80 8.18
C LYS A 51 -12.62 21.52 6.82
N VAL A 52 -12.28 20.83 5.74
CA VAL A 52 -12.23 21.43 4.39
C VAL A 52 -13.63 21.76 3.87
N ASN A 53 -14.59 20.86 4.10
CA ASN A 53 -15.94 20.99 3.56
C ASN A 53 -16.93 21.65 4.52
N ASN A 54 -16.51 22.06 5.72
CA ASN A 54 -17.38 22.51 6.81
C ASN A 54 -18.55 21.54 7.06
N ALA A 55 -18.26 20.24 6.95
CA ALA A 55 -19.30 19.22 6.93
C ALA A 55 -19.78 18.87 8.35
N PRO A 56 -21.07 18.55 8.53
CA PRO A 56 -21.62 18.18 9.84
C PRO A 56 -20.97 16.91 10.40
N GLN A 57 -20.87 16.82 11.73
CA GLN A 57 -20.37 15.61 12.40
C GLN A 57 -21.24 14.37 12.16
N SER A 58 -22.52 14.57 11.82
CA SER A 58 -23.47 13.51 11.50
C SER A 58 -23.18 12.81 10.16
N TYR A 59 -22.32 13.37 9.31
CA TYR A 59 -21.96 12.73 8.04
C TYR A 59 -21.04 11.54 8.28
N SER A 60 -21.39 10.42 7.66
CA SER A 60 -20.53 9.24 7.61
C SER A 60 -19.27 9.56 6.80
N ILE A 61 -18.18 8.86 7.10
CA ILE A 61 -16.91 9.03 6.39
C ILE A 61 -17.08 8.64 4.92
N SER A 62 -17.84 7.58 4.63
CA SER A 62 -18.17 7.19 3.25
C SER A 62 -18.81 8.32 2.46
N ARG A 63 -19.76 9.05 3.07
CA ARG A 63 -20.42 10.19 2.46
C ARG A 63 -19.45 11.34 2.21
N LEU A 64 -18.63 11.67 3.21
CA LEU A 64 -17.58 12.69 3.07
C LEU A 64 -16.61 12.35 1.93
N CYS A 65 -16.24 11.07 1.79
CA CYS A 65 -15.34 10.63 0.74
C CYS A 65 -15.98 10.67 -0.66
N THR A 66 -17.28 10.39 -0.78
CA THR A 66 -18.00 10.45 -2.06
C THR A 66 -18.35 11.87 -2.49
N GLU A 67 -18.62 12.77 -1.54
CA GLU A 67 -18.99 14.16 -1.85
C GLU A 67 -17.78 14.99 -2.29
N ASP A 68 -16.57 14.64 -1.81
CA ASP A 68 -15.33 15.35 -2.16
C ASP A 68 -14.18 14.39 -2.47
N THR A 69 -14.28 13.74 -3.63
CA THR A 69 -13.27 12.80 -4.13
C THR A 69 -11.92 13.47 -4.43
N VAL A 70 -11.91 14.78 -4.68
CA VAL A 70 -10.71 15.56 -4.97
C VAL A 70 -9.87 15.74 -3.70
N SER A 71 -10.47 16.21 -2.61
CA SER A 71 -9.75 16.36 -1.35
C SER A 71 -9.30 15.03 -0.76
N VAL A 72 -10.09 13.96 -0.95
CA VAL A 72 -9.68 12.60 -0.59
C VAL A 72 -8.40 12.21 -1.33
N SER A 73 -8.36 12.41 -2.65
CA SER A 73 -7.20 12.08 -3.48
C SER A 73 -5.97 12.92 -3.13
N LEU A 74 -6.16 14.21 -2.81
CA LEU A 74 -5.08 15.09 -2.37
C LEU A 74 -4.49 14.63 -1.03
N GLN A 75 -5.34 14.38 -0.04
CA GLN A 75 -4.89 13.95 1.28
C GLN A 75 -4.21 12.59 1.23
N PHE A 76 -4.73 11.69 0.39
CA PHE A 76 -4.10 10.41 0.10
C PHE A 76 -2.71 10.60 -0.52
N SER A 77 -2.57 11.46 -1.51
CA SER A 77 -1.29 11.75 -2.16
C SER A 77 -0.24 12.28 -1.18
N TYR A 78 -0.61 13.19 -0.28
CA TYR A 78 0.29 13.69 0.76
C TYR A 78 0.76 12.58 1.71
N LYS A 79 -0.17 11.79 2.24
CA LYS A 79 0.16 10.66 3.12
C LYS A 79 1.00 9.59 2.41
N PHE A 80 0.71 9.34 1.13
CA PHE A 80 1.43 8.36 0.33
C PHE A 80 2.87 8.79 0.03
N LYS A 81 3.08 10.09 -0.21
CA LYS A 81 4.42 10.67 -0.31
C LYS A 81 5.20 10.50 0.99
N ASP A 82 4.58 10.75 2.13
CA ASP A 82 5.23 10.56 3.44
C ASP A 82 5.58 9.09 3.71
N PHE A 83 4.69 8.16 3.35
CA PHE A 83 4.95 6.72 3.43
C PHE A 83 6.20 6.31 2.66
N PHE A 84 6.35 6.77 1.40
CA PHE A 84 7.54 6.47 0.63
C PHE A 84 8.81 7.12 1.19
N ASN A 85 8.72 8.33 1.75
CA ASN A 85 9.87 8.92 2.41
C ASN A 85 10.35 8.05 3.59
N ILE A 86 9.43 7.44 4.33
CA ILE A 86 9.78 6.50 5.42
C ILE A 86 10.37 5.20 4.86
N VAL A 87 9.73 4.61 3.85
CA VAL A 87 10.08 3.28 3.34
C VAL A 87 11.34 3.28 2.46
N ILE A 88 11.61 4.37 1.74
CA ILE A 88 12.72 4.47 0.77
C ILE A 88 13.96 5.14 1.38
N LEU A 89 13.79 6.11 2.29
CA LEU A 89 14.92 6.92 2.82
C LEU A 89 15.42 6.48 4.20
N GLN A 90 14.79 5.49 4.86
CA GLN A 90 15.36 4.78 6.02
C GLN A 90 16.12 3.53 5.57
#